data_AF-A0A9J6ZL96-F1
#
_entry.id   AF-A0A9J6ZL96-F1
#
_cell.length_a   1.000
_cell.length_b   1.000
_cell.length_c   1.000
_cell.angle_alpha   90.00
_cell.angle_beta   90.00
_cell.angle_gamma   90.00
#
_symmetry.space_group_name_H-M   'P 1'
#
loop_
_entity.id
_entity.type
_entity.pdbx_description
1 polymer ?
#
loop_
_entity_poly.entity_id
_entity_poly.type
_entity_poly.pdbx_seq_one_letter_code
_entity_poly.pdbx_strand_id
1 'polypeptide(L)'
;MKRAITIGLFLVSILLSGCHTHKLSNAEFTNLTPAIIKIDNLTYLMTDEVLSNSEVEEQIGKITKIVTIVSYSEDQNPYKSPNKIFKVKNINIEEAIAIQVNNNLYKAYIE
;
A
#
# COMPACT_ATOMS: atom_id res chain seq x y z
N MET A 1 7.25 53.80 40.73
CA MET A 1 6.91 53.93 39.29
C MET A 1 7.54 52.74 38.58
N LYS A 2 6.77 51.70 38.19
CA LYS A 2 6.45 51.34 36.79
C LYS A 2 7.68 51.50 35.87
N ARG A 3 8.25 50.48 35.23
CA ARG A 3 7.60 49.48 34.36
C ARG A 3 8.42 48.18 34.26
N ALA A 4 7.68 47.07 34.17
CA ALA A 4 8.17 45.77 33.74
C ALA A 4 8.61 45.82 32.27
N ILE A 5 9.72 45.17 31.95
CA ILE A 5 10.14 44.88 30.57
C ILE A 5 9.96 43.38 30.39
N THR A 6 8.80 43.01 29.85
CA THR A 6 8.45 41.63 29.48
C THR A 6 9.09 41.34 28.11
N ILE A 7 10.26 40.70 28.10
CA ILE A 7 10.86 40.20 26.85
C ILE A 7 10.29 38.80 26.61
N GLY A 8 9.20 38.74 25.84
CA GLY A 8 8.66 37.49 25.33
C GLY A 8 9.58 36.95 24.25
N LEU A 9 10.29 35.85 24.53
CA LEU A 9 11.04 35.12 23.53
C LEU A 9 10.14 34.05 22.91
N PHE A 10 9.54 34.39 21.77
CA PHE A 10 8.85 33.45 20.89
C PHE A 10 9.86 32.43 20.34
N LEU A 11 9.87 31.22 20.88
CA LEU A 11 10.44 30.04 20.22
C LEU A 11 9.31 29.33 19.47
N VAL A 12 9.03 29.81 18.26
CA VAL A 12 8.21 29.07 17.30
C VAL A 12 9.10 27.99 16.71
N SER A 13 9.09 26.80 17.31
CA SER A 13 9.64 25.60 16.69
C SER A 13 8.72 25.17 15.55
N ILE A 14 8.98 25.71 14.36
CA ILE A 14 8.42 25.21 13.10
C ILE A 14 9.07 23.85 12.88
N LEU A 15 8.40 22.79 13.36
CA LEU A 15 8.69 21.42 12.93
C LEU A 15 8.37 21.37 11.44
N LEU A 16 9.39 21.62 10.62
CA LEU A 16 9.44 21.22 9.22
C LEU A 16 9.41 19.69 9.18
N SER A 17 8.23 19.11 9.39
CA SER A 17 7.95 17.74 9.03
C SER A 17 8.07 17.68 7.51
N GLY A 18 9.25 17.31 7.03
CA GLY A 18 9.51 17.11 5.61
C GLY A 18 8.41 16.22 5.05
N CYS A 19 7.67 16.75 4.08
CA CYS A 19 6.75 15.98 3.27
C CYS A 19 7.58 14.95 2.50
N HIS A 20 7.82 13.79 3.09
CA HIS A 20 8.40 12.65 2.40
C HIS A 20 7.28 12.16 1.49
N THR A 21 7.28 12.59 0.24
CA THR A 21 6.44 11.97 -0.79
C THR A 21 6.94 10.54 -0.93
N HIS A 22 6.31 9.61 -0.21
CA HIS A 22 6.58 8.19 -0.34
C HIS A 22 6.37 7.82 -1.80
N LYS A 23 7.47 7.58 -2.51
CA LYS A 23 7.42 7.16 -3.91
C LYS A 23 6.75 5.79 -3.93
N LEU A 24 5.66 5.69 -4.69
CA LEU A 24 4.97 4.41 -4.87
C LEU A 24 5.90 3.39 -5.52
N SER A 25 6.03 2.22 -4.89
CA SER A 25 6.78 1.11 -5.47
C SER A 25 6.02 0.52 -6.66
N ASN A 26 6.79 0.09 -7.66
CA ASN A 26 6.24 -0.64 -8.79
C ASN A 26 6.21 -2.14 -8.47
N ALA A 27 5.13 -2.80 -8.83
CA ALA A 27 4.96 -4.21 -8.55
C ALA A 27 4.60 -5.01 -9.81
N GLU A 28 4.99 -6.29 -9.80
CA GLU A 28 4.56 -7.32 -10.74
C GLU A 28 3.48 -8.20 -10.10
N PHE A 29 2.51 -8.62 -10.91
CA PHE A 29 1.40 -9.48 -10.49
C PHE A 29 1.29 -10.68 -11.42
N THR A 30 1.25 -11.90 -10.89
CA THR A 30 0.95 -13.10 -11.70
C THR A 30 -0.55 -13.35 -11.73
N ASN A 31 -1.06 -13.86 -12.85
CA ASN A 31 -2.46 -14.26 -12.92
C ASN A 31 -2.70 -15.72 -12.50
N LEU A 32 -1.86 -16.29 -11.64
CA LEU A 32 -2.10 -17.60 -11.04
C LEU A 32 -3.10 -17.50 -9.89
N THR A 33 -3.77 -18.60 -9.55
CA THR A 33 -4.62 -18.70 -8.35
C THR A 33 -3.97 -19.65 -7.34
N PRO A 34 -3.44 -19.17 -6.19
CA PRO A 34 -3.35 -17.78 -5.75
C PRO A 34 -2.32 -16.94 -6.54
N ALA A 35 -2.54 -15.62 -6.58
CA ALA A 35 -1.66 -14.70 -7.29
C ALA A 35 -0.39 -14.42 -6.48
N ILE A 36 0.73 -14.23 -7.19
CA ILE A 36 2.01 -13.82 -6.62
C ILE A 36 2.24 -12.36 -6.94
N ILE A 37 2.60 -11.57 -5.93
CA ILE A 37 2.90 -10.15 -6.05
C ILE A 37 4.35 -9.93 -5.69
N LYS A 38 5.11 -9.32 -6.61
CA LYS A 38 6.50 -8.94 -6.37
C LYS A 38 6.61 -7.43 -6.32
N ILE A 39 7.09 -6.89 -5.21
CA ILE A 39 7.28 -5.46 -5.00
C ILE A 39 8.63 -5.25 -4.34
N ASP A 40 9.49 -4.44 -4.98
CA ASP A 40 10.89 -4.28 -4.60
C ASP A 40 11.61 -5.64 -4.43
N ASN A 41 12.04 -6.00 -3.22
CA ASN A 41 12.70 -7.28 -2.91
C ASN A 41 11.78 -8.28 -2.18
N LEU A 42 10.48 -8.00 -2.11
CA LEU A 42 9.51 -8.79 -1.34
C LEU A 42 8.56 -9.52 -2.29
N THR A 43 8.21 -10.76 -1.92
CA THR A 43 7.26 -11.60 -2.65
C THR A 43 6.12 -11.96 -1.72
N TYR A 44 4.88 -11.76 -2.19
CA TYR A 44 3.67 -12.02 -1.43
C TYR A 44 2.78 -12.99 -2.17
N LEU A 45 2.05 -13.80 -1.40
CA LEU A 45 1.03 -14.70 -1.88
C LEU A 45 -0.36 -14.18 -1.50
N MET A 46 -1.20 -13.94 -2.50
CA MET A 46 -2.56 -13.42 -2.29
C MET A 46 -3.49 -14.48 -1.71
N THR A 47 -4.34 -14.08 -0.77
CA THR A 47 -5.38 -14.94 -0.19
C THR A 47 -6.76 -14.56 -0.71
N ASP A 48 -7.77 -15.33 -0.33
CA ASP A 48 -9.19 -15.03 -0.53
C ASP A 48 -9.78 -14.10 0.56
N GLU A 49 -8.97 -13.68 1.55
CA GLU A 49 -9.35 -12.75 2.61
C GLU A 49 -9.58 -11.35 2.01
N VAL A 50 -10.84 -10.90 2.04
CA VAL A 50 -11.24 -9.57 1.57
C VAL A 50 -11.26 -8.58 2.73
N LEU A 51 -10.58 -7.45 2.55
CA LEU A 51 -10.52 -6.36 3.51
C LEU A 51 -11.48 -5.23 3.11
N SER A 52 -11.97 -4.52 4.12
CA SER A 52 -12.67 -3.26 3.95
C SER A 52 -11.70 -2.09 3.79
N ASN A 53 -12.19 -0.96 3.25
CA ASN A 53 -11.40 0.27 3.17
C ASN A 53 -10.94 0.81 4.54
N SER A 54 -11.59 0.44 5.65
CA SER A 54 -11.19 0.85 7.01
C SER A 54 -10.02 0.04 7.58
N GLU A 55 -9.64 -1.06 6.92
CA GLU A 55 -8.56 -1.96 7.33
C GLU A 55 -7.25 -1.68 6.58
N VAL A 56 -7.24 -0.70 5.68
CA VAL A 56 -6.06 -0.27 4.93
C VAL A 56 -5.71 1.18 5.23
N GLU A 57 -4.44 1.52 5.05
CA GLU A 57 -3.90 2.86 5.25
C GLU A 57 -3.50 3.49 3.90
N GLU A 58 -2.30 4.07 3.79
CA GLU A 58 -1.80 4.66 2.56
C GLU A 58 -1.59 3.65 1.42
N GLN A 59 -1.69 4.16 0.19
CA GLN A 59 -1.21 3.44 -0.99
C GLN A 59 0.32 3.44 -0.95
N ILE A 60 0.93 2.25 -0.99
CA ILE A 60 2.39 2.05 -0.95
C ILE A 60 2.95 1.61 -2.30
N GLY A 61 2.11 1.12 -3.19
CA GLY A 61 2.56 0.65 -4.50
C GLY A 61 1.46 0.60 -5.56
N LYS A 62 1.88 0.22 -6.76
CA LYS A 62 1.00 0.00 -7.92
C LYS A 62 1.49 -1.17 -8.76
N ILE A 63 0.55 -1.94 -9.27
CA ILE A 63 0.80 -3.01 -10.23
C ILE A 63 1.10 -2.33 -11.58
N THR A 64 2.32 -2.53 -12.07
CA THR A 64 2.77 -1.95 -13.35
C THR A 64 2.95 -2.99 -14.43
N LYS A 65 3.01 -4.27 -14.04
CA LYS A 65 3.22 -5.39 -14.93
C LYS A 65 2.38 -6.57 -14.48
N ILE A 66 1.63 -7.14 -15.42
CA ILE A 66 0.92 -8.39 -15.22
C ILE A 66 1.68 -9.47 -15.99
N VAL A 67 2.09 -10.52 -15.29
CA VAL A 67 2.74 -11.70 -15.85
C VAL A 67 1.67 -12.74 -16.11
N THR A 68 1.32 -12.90 -17.39
CA THR A 68 0.36 -13.91 -17.84
C THR A 68 1.01 -15.28 -17.88
N ILE A 69 0.56 -16.18 -17.02
CA ILE A 69 0.99 -17.58 -16.91
C ILE A 69 -0.14 -18.50 -17.34
N VAL A 70 -1.38 -18.19 -16.94
CA VAL A 70 -2.59 -18.94 -17.30
C VAL A 70 -3.41 -18.16 -18.31
N SER A 71 -4.02 -18.84 -19.29
CA SER A 71 -4.99 -18.22 -20.18
C SER A 71 -6.40 -18.44 -19.65
N TYR A 72 -7.10 -17.36 -19.34
CA TYR A 72 -8.52 -17.39 -18.97
C TYR A 72 -9.37 -16.93 -20.15
N SER A 73 -10.61 -17.42 -20.25
CA SER A 73 -11.63 -16.72 -21.03
C SER A 73 -11.96 -15.39 -20.35
N GLU A 74 -12.48 -14.44 -21.13
CA GLU A 74 -12.72 -13.06 -20.66
C GLU A 74 -13.64 -13.01 -19.44
N ASP A 75 -14.63 -13.90 -19.37
CA ASP A 75 -15.59 -14.02 -18.28
C ASP A 75 -15.07 -14.80 -17.05
N GLN A 76 -14.00 -15.59 -17.21
CA GLN A 76 -13.47 -16.46 -16.16
C GLN A 76 -12.23 -15.93 -15.46
N ASN A 77 -11.60 -14.86 -15.96
CA ASN A 77 -10.40 -14.30 -15.33
C ASN A 77 -10.75 -13.74 -13.93
N PRO A 78 -10.22 -14.33 -12.83
CA PRO A 78 -10.50 -13.83 -11.48
C PRO A 78 -9.82 -12.48 -11.21
N TYR A 79 -8.76 -12.14 -11.95
CA TYR A 79 -7.89 -10.99 -11.72
C TYR A 79 -7.85 -10.06 -12.93
N LYS A 80 -9.01 -9.54 -13.34
CA LYS A 80 -9.13 -8.66 -14.53
C LYS A 80 -8.36 -7.35 -14.36
N SER A 81 -8.43 -6.76 -13.16
CA SER A 81 -7.93 -5.40 -12.94
C SER A 81 -7.16 -5.26 -11.63
N PRO A 82 -5.99 -5.93 -11.47
CA PRO A 82 -5.08 -5.65 -10.36
C PRO A 82 -4.48 -4.25 -10.55
N ASN A 83 -4.48 -3.42 -9.50
CA ASN A 83 -4.08 -2.01 -9.63
C ASN A 83 -3.23 -1.50 -8.45
N LYS A 84 -3.84 -1.28 -7.29
CA LYS A 84 -3.20 -0.55 -6.19
C LYS A 84 -2.76 -1.51 -5.10
N ILE A 85 -1.66 -1.17 -4.43
CA ILE A 85 -1.19 -1.87 -3.22
C ILE A 85 -1.25 -0.89 -2.06
N PHE A 86 -1.87 -1.33 -0.96
CA PHE A 86 -2.04 -0.56 0.26
C PHE A 86 -1.37 -1.27 1.44
N LYS A 87 -0.98 -0.47 2.42
CA LYS A 87 -0.57 -0.98 3.72
C LYS A 87 -1.80 -1.46 4.51
N VAL A 88 -1.68 -2.61 5.17
CA VAL A 88 -2.73 -3.10 6.09
C VAL A 88 -2.54 -2.43 7.45
N LYS A 89 -3.65 -1.97 8.04
CA LYS A 89 -3.63 -1.27 9.32
C LYS A 89 -3.03 -2.15 10.42
N ASN A 90 -2.13 -1.57 11.22
CA ASN A 90 -1.44 -2.24 12.33
C ASN A 90 -0.60 -3.48 11.93
N ILE A 91 -0.28 -3.68 10.64
CA ILE A 91 0.57 -4.78 10.17
C ILE A 91 1.76 -4.19 9.42
N ASN A 92 2.95 -4.75 9.63
CA ASN A 92 4.14 -4.35 8.88
C ASN A 92 4.00 -4.78 7.41
N ILE A 93 4.47 -3.96 6.47
CA ILE A 93 4.50 -4.33 5.06
C ILE A 93 5.30 -5.62 4.84
N GLU A 94 6.35 -5.87 5.62
CA GLU A 94 7.16 -7.10 5.56
C GLU A 94 6.39 -8.36 6.03
N GLU A 95 5.18 -8.20 6.56
CA GLU A 95 4.31 -9.31 6.98
C GLU A 95 3.12 -9.46 6.02
N ALA A 96 2.38 -8.37 5.75
CA ALA A 96 1.23 -8.41 4.85
C ALA A 96 0.93 -7.05 4.20
N ILE A 97 0.31 -7.15 3.01
CA ILE A 97 -0.17 -6.01 2.21
C ILE A 97 -1.61 -6.28 1.74
N ALA A 98 -2.28 -5.24 1.27
CA ALA A 98 -3.56 -5.34 0.60
C ALA A 98 -3.42 -4.97 -0.88
N ILE A 99 -4.01 -5.77 -1.78
CA ILE A 99 -3.98 -5.54 -3.21
C ILE A 99 -5.40 -5.33 -3.72
N GLN A 100 -5.61 -4.21 -4.40
CA GLN A 100 -6.85 -3.97 -5.11
C GLN A 100 -6.87 -4.79 -6.40
N VAL A 101 -7.79 -5.74 -6.47
CA VAL A 101 -8.09 -6.48 -7.69
C VAL A 101 -9.57 -6.35 -7.97
N ASN A 102 -9.89 -5.83 -9.16
CA ASN A 102 -11.26 -5.43 -9.50
C ASN A 102 -11.76 -4.37 -8.49
N ASN A 103 -12.83 -4.67 -7.75
CA ASN A 103 -13.42 -3.78 -6.74
C ASN A 103 -13.15 -4.22 -5.29
N ASN A 104 -12.31 -5.24 -5.08
CA ASN A 104 -12.02 -5.80 -3.77
C ASN A 104 -10.57 -5.56 -3.37
N LEU A 105 -10.33 -5.43 -2.06
CA LEU A 105 -9.00 -5.44 -1.47
C LEU A 105 -8.73 -6.83 -0.92
N TYR A 106 -7.79 -7.55 -1.53
CA TYR A 106 -7.37 -8.87 -1.05
C TYR A 106 -6.12 -8.74 -0.21
N LYS A 107 -6.06 -9.46 0.91
CA LYS A 107 -4.84 -9.53 1.71
C LYS A 107 -3.84 -10.47 1.05
N ALA A 108 -2.57 -10.17 1.20
CA ALA A 108 -1.48 -11.07 0.82
C ALA A 108 -0.43 -11.07 1.90
N TYR A 109 0.10 -12.25 2.19
CA TYR A 109 1.16 -12.44 3.19
C TYR A 109 2.49 -12.66 2.47
N ILE A 110 3.58 -12.27 3.13
CA ILE A 110 4.94 -12.56 2.66
C ILE A 110 5.12 -14.08 2.49
N GLU A 111 5.80 -14.50 1.41
CA GLU A 111 6.22 -15.89 1.18
C GLU A 111 7.52 -16.24 1.93
#